data_AF-A0A438PKC9-F1
#
_entry.id   AF-A0A438PKC9-F1
#
_cell.length_a   1.000
_cell.length_b   1.000
_cell.length_c   1.000
_cell.angle_alpha   90.00
_cell.angle_beta   90.00
_cell.angle_gamma   90.00
#
_symmetry.space_group_name_H-M   'P 1'
#
loop_
_entity.id
_entity.type
_entity.pdbx_description
1 polymer ?
#
loop_
_entity_poly.entity_id
_entity_poly.type
_entity_poly.pdbx_seq_one_letter_code
_entity_poly.pdbx_strand_id
1 'polypeptide(L)'
;FSNNTLKIIEELNNGIKQASEEIKEKATKYEKALQELQKIDESKLTKEQQQVLKVFKGELDQTEIKGIDLNDLYILEQGSRNAGAKKILVKHYGEESTGALTNDELINMSEVIKNGSVLLESFKRINEDFRYAYEWENNGVKLRLVVDDLNNGNKIFDFYSDRNFTDFRDARP
;
A
#
# COMPACT_ATOMS: atom_id res chain seq x y z
N PHE A 1 30.53 4.99 37.70
CA PHE A 1 29.19 4.38 37.53
C PHE A 1 29.07 3.23 38.51
N SER A 2 28.06 3.21 39.38
CA SER A 2 27.87 2.11 40.33
C SER A 2 27.18 0.93 39.64
N ASN A 3 27.48 -0.31 40.05
CA ASN A 3 26.83 -1.52 39.53
C ASN A 3 25.30 -1.46 39.59
N ASN A 4 24.76 -0.67 40.52
CA ASN A 4 23.32 -0.49 40.69
C ASN A 4 22.69 0.32 39.56
N THR A 5 23.37 1.35 39.05
CA THR A 5 22.87 2.17 37.94
C THR A 5 22.77 1.36 36.65
N LEU A 6 23.76 0.49 36.38
CA LEU A 6 23.74 -0.37 35.19
C LEU A 6 22.60 -1.38 35.24
N LYS A 7 22.37 -2.00 36.40
CA LYS A 7 21.27 -2.96 36.60
C LYS A 7 19.88 -2.32 36.39
N ILE A 8 19.67 -1.11 36.90
CA ILE A 8 18.42 -0.36 36.70
C ILE A 8 18.18 -0.05 35.22
N ILE A 9 19.23 0.34 34.48
CA ILE A 9 19.13 0.60 33.04
C ILE A 9 18.75 -0.68 32.28
N GLU A 10 19.33 -1.82 32.65
CA GLU A 10 19.04 -3.11 32.02
C GLU A 10 17.61 -3.58 32.29
N GLU A 11 17.13 -3.46 33.53
CA GLU A 11 15.74 -3.77 33.90
C GLU A 11 14.73 -2.86 33.17
N LEU A 12 15.03 -1.55 33.05
CA LEU A 12 14.20 -0.61 32.29
C LEU A 12 14.17 -0.95 30.80
N ASN A 13 15.32 -1.27 30.19
CA ASN A 13 15.38 -1.66 28.78
C ASN A 13 14.58 -2.93 28.51
N ASN A 14 14.65 -3.92 29.41
CA ASN A 14 13.87 -5.15 29.30
C ASN A 14 12.36 -4.88 29.44
N GLY A 15 11.95 -4.04 30.40
CA GLY A 15 10.55 -3.63 30.57
C GLY A 15 10.00 -2.87 29.35
N ILE A 16 10.79 -1.98 28.76
CA ILE A 16 10.43 -1.26 27.53
C ILE A 16 10.28 -2.24 26.36
N LYS A 17 11.20 -3.21 26.22
CA LYS A 17 11.14 -4.22 25.16
C LYS A 17 9.89 -5.08 25.28
N GLN A 18 9.57 -5.57 26.47
CA GLN A 18 8.37 -6.38 26.71
C GLN A 18 7.09 -5.59 26.43
N ALA A 19 6.99 -4.34 26.92
CA ALA A 19 5.84 -3.48 26.63
C ALA A 19 5.70 -3.21 25.12
N SER A 20 6.81 -3.06 24.39
CA SER A 20 6.79 -2.90 22.93
C SER A 20 6.27 -4.16 22.22
N GLU A 21 6.65 -5.35 22.68
CA GLU A 21 6.18 -6.63 22.12
C GLU A 21 4.68 -6.83 22.37
N GLU A 22 4.19 -6.57 23.58
CA GLU A 22 2.76 -6.66 23.93
C GLU A 22 1.88 -5.67 23.13
N ILE A 23 2.39 -4.46 22.85
CA ILE A 23 1.69 -3.47 22.01
C ILE A 23 1.64 -3.93 20.54
N LYS A 24 2.72 -4.52 20.02
CA LYS A 24 2.75 -5.06 18.64
C LYS A 24 1.78 -6.22 18.44
N GLU A 25 1.58 -7.06 19.45
CA GLU A 25 0.61 -8.15 19.40
C GLU A 25 -0.85 -7.64 19.31
N LYS A 26 -1.16 -6.52 19.98
CA LYS A 26 -2.52 -5.93 20.01
C LYS A 26 -2.81 -4.96 18.87
N ALA A 27 -1.80 -4.54 18.11
CA ALA A 27 -1.96 -3.59 17.02
C ALA A 27 -2.87 -4.14 15.90
N THR A 28 -3.79 -3.30 15.43
CA THR A 28 -4.64 -3.59 14.28
C THR A 28 -3.80 -3.73 13.00
N LYS A 29 -4.34 -4.41 11.98
CA LYS A 29 -3.71 -4.53 10.65
C LYS A 29 -3.24 -3.18 10.10
N TYR A 30 -4.05 -2.14 10.28
CA TYR A 30 -3.73 -0.78 9.83
C TYR A 30 -2.57 -0.14 10.61
N GLU A 31 -2.53 -0.29 11.94
CA GLU A 31 -1.44 0.24 12.75
C GLU A 31 -0.11 -0.46 12.44
N LYS A 32 -0.13 -1.78 12.22
CA LYS A 32 1.04 -2.54 11.74
C LYS A 32 1.53 -2.00 10.39
N ALA A 33 0.62 -1.72 9.46
CA ALA A 33 0.96 -1.11 8.17
C ALA A 33 1.66 0.24 8.35
N LEU A 34 1.11 1.13 9.19
CA LEU A 34 1.71 2.44 9.46
C LEU A 34 3.12 2.33 10.07
N GLN A 35 3.36 1.36 10.95
CA GLN A 35 4.69 1.11 11.51
C GLN A 35 5.70 0.67 10.44
N GLU A 36 5.30 -0.14 9.46
CA GLU A 36 6.17 -0.52 8.34
C GLU A 36 6.47 0.65 7.40
N LEU A 37 5.49 1.54 7.18
CA LEU A 37 5.69 2.76 6.38
C LEU A 37 6.62 3.78 7.04
N GLN A 38 6.70 3.81 8.38
CA GLN A 38 7.64 4.67 9.10
C GLN A 38 9.11 4.31 8.87
N LYS A 39 9.40 3.10 8.38
CA LYS A 39 10.77 2.65 8.09
C LYS A 39 11.29 3.14 6.74
N ILE A 40 10.42 3.75 5.92
CA ILE A 40 10.80 4.27 4.60
C ILE A 40 11.61 5.55 4.78
N ASP A 41 12.78 5.60 4.13
CA ASP A 41 13.66 6.77 4.11
C ASP A 41 13.15 7.82 3.10
N GLU A 42 12.36 8.78 3.59
CA GLU A 42 11.74 9.83 2.77
C GLU A 42 12.75 10.70 2.00
N SER A 43 14.00 10.78 2.46
CA SER A 43 15.04 11.61 1.83
C SER A 43 15.45 11.10 0.43
N LYS A 44 15.21 9.82 0.16
CA LYS A 44 15.52 9.17 -1.12
C LYS A 44 14.35 9.22 -2.10
N LEU A 45 13.20 9.71 -1.65
CA LEU A 45 11.97 9.70 -2.45
C LEU A 45 11.85 10.95 -3.31
N THR A 46 11.26 10.76 -4.50
CA THR A 46 10.79 11.87 -5.34
C THR A 46 9.61 12.58 -4.68
N LYS A 47 9.29 13.79 -5.15
CA LYS A 47 8.15 14.56 -4.63
C LYS A 47 6.81 13.81 -4.76
N GLU A 48 6.59 13.12 -5.88
CA GLU A 48 5.39 12.32 -6.11
C GLU A 48 5.32 11.14 -5.12
N GLN A 49 6.41 10.38 -4.97
CA GLN A 49 6.50 9.27 -4.01
C GLN A 49 6.27 9.73 -2.57
N GLN A 50 6.79 10.90 -2.19
CA GLN A 50 6.55 11.48 -0.86
C GLN A 50 5.07 11.81 -0.65
N GLN A 51 4.38 12.37 -1.65
CA GLN A 51 2.95 12.66 -1.54
C GLN A 51 2.12 11.38 -1.44
N VAL A 52 2.44 10.37 -2.25
CA VAL A 52 1.81 9.03 -2.17
C VAL A 52 2.00 8.43 -0.78
N LEU A 53 3.23 8.45 -0.25
CA LEU A 53 3.52 7.96 1.10
C LEU A 53 2.72 8.71 2.17
N LYS A 54 2.60 10.04 2.06
CA LYS A 54 1.80 10.85 2.98
C LYS A 54 0.32 10.49 2.97
N VAL A 55 -0.25 10.20 1.79
CA VAL A 55 -1.64 9.70 1.70
C VAL A 55 -1.78 8.35 2.40
N PHE A 56 -0.82 7.43 2.21
CA PHE A 56 -0.82 6.15 2.93
C PHE A 56 -0.66 6.29 4.44
N LYS A 57 0.15 7.24 4.90
CA LYS A 57 0.29 7.58 6.34
C LYS A 57 -0.94 8.28 6.90
N GLY A 58 -1.84 8.76 6.05
CA GLY A 58 -3.01 9.53 6.42
C GLY A 58 -2.71 10.99 6.78
N GLU A 59 -1.60 11.52 6.28
CA GLU A 59 -1.17 12.91 6.46
C GLU A 59 -1.74 13.83 5.36
N LEU A 60 -2.19 13.26 4.24
CA LEU A 60 -2.87 13.95 3.15
C LEU A 60 -4.16 13.21 2.79
N ASP A 61 -5.23 13.96 2.52
CA ASP A 61 -6.53 13.40 2.11
C ASP A 61 -6.47 12.76 0.72
N GLN A 62 -5.66 13.35 -0.18
CA GLN A 62 -5.46 12.84 -1.53
C GLN A 62 -4.14 13.33 -2.15
N THR A 63 -3.73 12.70 -3.24
CA THR A 63 -2.68 13.18 -4.13
C THR A 63 -2.98 12.81 -5.58
N GLU A 64 -2.28 13.48 -6.50
CA GLU A 64 -2.34 13.22 -7.93
C GLU A 64 -1.09 12.47 -8.36
N ILE A 65 -1.28 11.53 -9.28
CA ILE A 65 -0.24 10.69 -9.83
C ILE A 65 -0.26 10.85 -11.32
N LYS A 66 0.90 11.15 -11.90
CA LYS A 66 1.01 11.40 -13.34
C LYS A 66 1.08 10.09 -14.11
N GLY A 67 0.27 10.00 -15.15
CA GLY A 67 0.34 8.95 -16.16
C GLY A 67 1.46 9.18 -17.17
N ILE A 68 1.30 8.62 -18.37
CA ILE A 68 2.25 8.75 -19.48
C ILE A 68 2.15 10.16 -20.07
N ASP A 69 0.93 10.64 -20.35
CA ASP A 69 0.70 12.04 -20.71
C ASP A 69 0.71 12.91 -19.44
N LEU A 70 1.28 14.11 -19.53
CA LEU A 70 1.28 15.09 -18.45
C LEU A 70 -0.15 15.52 -18.05
N ASN A 71 -1.12 15.35 -18.95
CA ASN A 71 -2.53 15.65 -18.70
C ASN A 71 -3.30 14.46 -18.10
N ASP A 72 -2.73 13.26 -18.12
CA ASP A 72 -3.37 12.07 -17.53
C ASP A 72 -3.07 12.03 -16.03
N LEU A 73 -4.03 12.48 -15.23
CA LEU A 73 -3.93 12.53 -13.78
C LEU A 73 -4.79 11.44 -13.14
N TYR A 74 -4.20 10.75 -12.18
CA TYR A 74 -4.84 9.72 -11.37
C TYR A 74 -4.87 10.14 -9.92
N ILE A 75 -6.00 10.02 -9.26
CA ILE A 75 -6.20 10.47 -7.88
C ILE A 75 -6.05 9.27 -6.95
N LEU A 76 -5.10 9.36 -6.02
CA LEU A 76 -5.03 8.49 -4.86
C LEU A 76 -5.65 9.21 -3.68
N GLU A 77 -6.81 8.77 -3.23
CA GLU A 77 -7.44 9.25 -2.00
C GLU A 77 -7.00 8.38 -0.81
N GLN A 78 -6.89 8.98 0.38
CA GLN A 78 -6.67 8.25 1.63
C GLN A 78 -7.78 7.20 1.83
N GLY A 79 -9.03 7.61 1.60
CA GLY A 79 -10.20 6.76 1.55
C GLY A 79 -10.55 6.10 2.88
N SER A 80 -11.13 4.90 2.80
CA SER A 80 -11.67 4.16 3.94
C SER A 80 -11.24 2.69 3.90
N ARG A 81 -11.78 1.85 4.77
CA ARG A 81 -11.53 0.40 4.71
C ARG A 81 -11.95 -0.22 3.37
N ASN A 82 -12.85 0.42 2.63
CA ASN A 82 -13.44 -0.10 1.39
C ASN A 82 -13.01 0.64 0.12
N ALA A 83 -12.20 1.70 0.22
CA ALA A 83 -11.73 2.49 -0.94
C ALA A 83 -10.40 3.20 -0.65
N GLY A 84 -9.61 3.47 -1.69
CA GLY A 84 -8.39 4.27 -1.60
C GLY A 84 -7.24 3.60 -0.86
N ALA A 85 -6.28 4.43 -0.41
CA ALA A 85 -5.02 4.01 0.20
C ALA A 85 -5.21 3.12 1.44
N LYS A 86 -6.21 3.43 2.29
CA LYS A 86 -6.47 2.66 3.51
C LYS A 86 -6.93 1.23 3.23
N LYS A 87 -7.76 1.03 2.19
CA LYS A 87 -8.16 -0.30 1.72
C LYS A 87 -6.94 -1.09 1.24
N ILE A 88 -6.10 -0.46 0.42
CA ILE A 88 -4.87 -1.05 -0.13
C ILE A 88 -3.97 -1.51 1.04
N LEU A 89 -3.68 -0.64 2.02
CA LEU A 89 -2.86 -1.03 3.18
C LEU A 89 -3.43 -2.21 3.97
N VAL A 90 -4.73 -2.19 4.27
CA VAL A 90 -5.35 -3.27 5.05
C VAL A 90 -5.30 -4.62 4.32
N LYS A 91 -5.33 -4.62 2.97
CA LYS A 91 -5.19 -5.83 2.16
C LYS A 91 -3.76 -6.39 2.17
N HIS A 92 -2.74 -5.52 2.11
CA HIS A 92 -1.34 -5.97 2.06
C HIS A 92 -0.75 -6.29 3.43
N TYR A 93 -1.20 -5.62 4.48
CA TYR A 93 -0.63 -5.77 5.82
C TYR A 93 -1.55 -6.63 6.70
N GLY A 94 -1.41 -7.95 6.58
CA GLY A 94 -2.10 -8.95 7.39
C GLY A 94 -1.60 -10.37 7.14
N GLU A 95 -1.84 -11.27 8.10
CA GLU A 95 -1.37 -12.67 8.06
C GLU A 95 -1.90 -13.49 6.86
N GLU A 96 -3.04 -13.09 6.30
CA GLU A 96 -3.67 -13.70 5.11
C GLU A 96 -3.66 -12.75 3.89
N SER A 97 -2.66 -11.88 3.79
CA SER A 97 -2.58 -10.91 2.69
C SER A 97 -2.36 -11.61 1.34
N THR A 98 -3.34 -11.49 0.45
CA THR A 98 -3.21 -11.86 -0.96
C THR A 98 -2.84 -10.63 -1.78
N GLY A 99 -1.97 -10.81 -2.78
CA GLY A 99 -1.49 -9.73 -3.64
C GLY A 99 -0.56 -8.73 -2.95
N ALA A 100 0.32 -9.21 -2.06
CA ALA A 100 1.20 -8.38 -1.22
C ALA A 100 2.17 -7.49 -2.04
N LEU A 101 2.26 -6.21 -1.66
CA LEU A 101 3.18 -5.24 -2.23
C LEU A 101 4.35 -4.96 -1.28
N THR A 102 5.53 -4.72 -1.83
CA THR A 102 6.63 -4.13 -1.05
C THR A 102 6.39 -2.63 -0.83
N ASN A 103 7.08 -2.04 0.15
CA ASN A 103 7.05 -0.59 0.37
C ASN A 103 7.45 0.19 -0.89
N ASP A 104 8.46 -0.28 -1.61
CA ASP A 104 8.93 0.36 -2.83
C ASP A 104 7.89 0.26 -3.94
N GLU A 105 7.24 -0.89 -4.12
CA GLU A 105 6.16 -1.02 -5.10
C GLU A 105 4.99 -0.11 -4.76
N LEU A 106 4.59 -0.05 -3.48
CA LEU A 106 3.47 0.74 -3.00
C LEU A 106 3.61 2.23 -3.33
N ILE A 107 4.80 2.80 -3.13
CA ILE A 107 5.06 4.22 -3.42
C ILE A 107 5.38 4.48 -4.90
N ASN A 108 5.70 3.44 -5.68
CA ASN A 108 5.97 3.51 -7.12
C ASN A 108 4.77 3.12 -7.99
N MET A 109 3.54 3.31 -7.49
CA MET A 109 2.34 2.94 -8.27
C MET A 109 2.22 3.65 -9.63
N SER A 110 2.85 4.83 -9.77
CA SER A 110 2.87 5.55 -11.05
C SER A 110 3.64 4.79 -12.14
N GLU A 111 4.61 3.97 -11.77
CA GLU A 111 5.35 3.12 -12.72
C GLU A 111 4.46 2.05 -13.34
N VAL A 112 3.42 1.59 -12.64
CA VAL A 112 2.45 0.61 -13.20
C VAL A 112 1.62 1.27 -14.30
N ILE A 113 1.22 2.53 -14.13
CA ILE A 113 0.49 3.29 -15.17
C ILE A 113 1.42 3.59 -16.35
N LYS A 114 2.67 4.00 -16.07
CA LYS A 114 3.62 4.45 -17.10
C LYS A 114 4.16 3.32 -17.96
N ASN A 115 4.40 2.15 -17.36
CA ASN A 115 5.06 1.03 -18.03
C ASN A 115 4.12 -0.15 -18.29
N GLY A 116 2.96 -0.17 -17.64
CA GLY A 116 1.97 -1.23 -17.79
C GLY A 116 1.05 -1.03 -18.99
N SER A 117 0.17 -2.00 -19.19
CA SER A 117 -0.89 -1.96 -20.20
C SER A 117 -2.24 -2.26 -19.55
N VAL A 118 -3.31 -1.68 -20.08
CA VAL A 118 -4.66 -1.97 -19.60
C VAL A 118 -5.05 -3.39 -19.99
N LEU A 119 -5.49 -4.19 -19.01
CA LEU A 119 -6.00 -5.54 -19.21
C LEU A 119 -7.44 -5.49 -19.73
N LEU A 120 -7.67 -5.99 -20.95
CA LEU A 120 -9.00 -5.97 -21.57
C LEU A 120 -10.04 -6.77 -20.78
N GLU A 121 -9.63 -7.88 -20.17
CA GLU A 121 -10.47 -8.74 -19.34
C GLU A 121 -10.83 -8.12 -17.98
N SER A 122 -10.13 -7.05 -17.57
CA SER A 122 -10.41 -6.35 -16.31
C SER A 122 -11.55 -5.33 -16.42
N PHE A 123 -11.96 -4.99 -17.65
CA PHE A 123 -12.98 -3.98 -17.87
C PHE A 123 -14.31 -4.39 -17.26
N LYS A 124 -14.81 -3.53 -16.39
CA LYS A 124 -16.10 -3.68 -15.74
C LYS A 124 -16.86 -2.37 -15.78
N ARG A 125 -18.07 -2.39 -16.30
CA ARG A 125 -18.99 -1.24 -16.16
C ARG A 125 -19.44 -1.12 -14.70
N ILE A 126 -19.31 0.08 -14.15
CA ILE A 126 -19.78 0.43 -12.80
C ILE A 126 -20.70 1.64 -12.93
N ASN A 127 -22.02 1.42 -12.83
CA ASN A 127 -23.02 2.45 -13.15
C ASN A 127 -22.81 3.01 -14.58
N GLU A 128 -22.60 4.32 -14.71
CA GLU A 128 -22.28 5.00 -15.97
C GLU A 128 -20.77 5.16 -16.22
N ASP A 129 -19.95 4.64 -15.32
CA ASP A 129 -18.49 4.75 -15.33
C ASP A 129 -17.83 3.37 -15.60
N PHE A 130 -16.50 3.34 -15.69
CA PHE A 130 -15.74 2.11 -15.95
C PHE A 130 -14.68 1.86 -14.89
N ARG A 131 -14.41 0.58 -14.66
CA ARG A 131 -13.26 0.10 -13.89
C ARG A 131 -12.39 -0.77 -14.76
N TYR A 132 -11.09 -0.57 -14.70
CA TYR A 132 -10.09 -1.39 -15.38
C TYR A 132 -8.78 -1.44 -14.59
N ALA A 133 -7.87 -2.33 -14.96
CA ALA A 133 -6.58 -2.50 -14.33
C ALA A 133 -5.44 -2.33 -15.33
N TYR A 134 -4.43 -1.55 -14.96
CA TYR A 134 -3.11 -1.62 -15.57
C TYR A 134 -2.38 -2.83 -14.99
N GLU A 135 -1.73 -3.62 -15.86
CA GLU A 135 -0.78 -4.66 -15.46
C GLU A 135 0.61 -4.30 -15.95
N TRP A 136 1.59 -4.38 -15.05
CA TRP A 136 3.00 -4.27 -15.37
C TRP A 136 3.75 -5.46 -14.78
N GLU A 137 4.43 -6.22 -15.64
CA GLU A 137 5.35 -7.26 -15.20
C GLU A 137 6.74 -6.65 -14.99
N ASN A 138 7.22 -6.72 -13.74
CA ASN A 138 8.53 -6.22 -13.35
C ASN A 138 9.27 -7.28 -12.54
N ASN A 139 10.41 -7.74 -13.06
CA ASN A 139 11.27 -8.76 -12.42
C ASN A 139 10.51 -10.04 -12.02
N GLY A 140 9.62 -10.53 -12.89
CA GLY A 140 8.85 -11.76 -12.67
C GLY A 140 7.68 -11.62 -11.69
N VAL A 141 7.30 -10.39 -11.34
CA VAL A 141 6.13 -10.08 -10.50
C VAL A 141 5.18 -9.21 -11.31
N LYS A 142 3.89 -9.57 -11.29
CA LYS A 142 2.85 -8.81 -11.97
C LYS A 142 2.17 -7.87 -11.01
N LEU A 143 2.39 -6.58 -11.22
CA LEU A 143 1.76 -5.49 -10.48
C LEU A 143 0.50 -5.05 -11.19
N ARG A 144 -0.62 -4.96 -10.47
CA ARG A 144 -1.92 -4.53 -10.99
C ARG A 144 -2.47 -3.33 -10.25
N LEU A 145 -2.60 -2.21 -10.95
CA LEU A 145 -3.22 -0.99 -10.43
C LEU A 145 -4.62 -0.84 -11.02
N VAL A 146 -5.64 -0.85 -10.16
CA VAL A 146 -7.05 -0.76 -10.56
C VAL A 146 -7.51 0.68 -10.47
N VAL A 147 -8.13 1.15 -11.54
CA VAL A 147 -8.61 2.52 -11.71
C VAL A 147 -10.12 2.50 -11.94
N ASP A 148 -10.82 3.38 -11.23
CA ASP A 148 -12.17 3.82 -11.55
C ASP A 148 -12.06 5.06 -12.44
N ASP A 149 -12.41 4.90 -13.72
CA ASP A 149 -12.54 5.99 -14.67
C ASP A 149 -13.94 6.58 -14.52
N LEU A 150 -13.99 7.67 -13.76
CA LEU A 150 -15.20 8.39 -13.42
C LEU A 150 -15.26 9.69 -14.21
N ASN A 151 -16.48 10.19 -14.41
CA ASN A 151 -16.72 11.51 -15.01
C ASN A 151 -15.97 12.67 -14.30
N ASN A 152 -15.56 12.50 -13.04
CA ASN A 152 -14.80 13.50 -12.27
C ASN A 152 -13.30 13.19 -12.12
N GLY A 153 -12.78 12.26 -12.93
CA GLY A 153 -11.36 11.90 -12.97
C GLY A 153 -11.10 10.44 -12.63
N ASN A 154 -9.89 10.00 -12.97
CA ASN A 154 -9.43 8.64 -12.75
C ASN A 154 -9.04 8.44 -11.28
N LYS A 155 -9.72 7.55 -10.56
CA LYS A 155 -9.43 7.28 -9.14
C LYS A 155 -8.79 5.91 -8.96
N ILE A 156 -7.73 5.85 -8.16
CA ILE A 156 -7.08 4.57 -7.82
C ILE A 156 -7.96 3.82 -6.82
N PHE A 157 -8.50 2.69 -7.26
CA PHE A 157 -9.43 1.86 -6.50
C PHE A 157 -8.73 0.73 -5.73
N ASP A 158 -7.69 0.14 -6.31
CA ASP A 158 -6.92 -0.97 -5.73
C ASP A 158 -5.51 -1.00 -6.30
N PHE A 159 -4.59 -1.66 -5.59
CA PHE A 159 -3.24 -1.94 -6.06
C PHE A 159 -2.83 -3.28 -5.47
N TYR A 160 -2.29 -4.21 -6.26
CA TYR A 160 -1.82 -5.51 -5.75
C TYR A 160 -0.83 -6.17 -6.69
N SER A 161 0.00 -7.07 -6.16
CA SER A 161 0.85 -7.94 -6.99
C SER A 161 0.20 -9.31 -7.22
N ASP A 162 0.81 -10.18 -8.01
CA ASP A 162 0.45 -11.59 -8.11
C ASP A 162 1.03 -12.48 -6.98
N ARG A 163 1.69 -11.91 -5.97
CA ARG A 163 2.21 -12.67 -4.82
C ARG A 163 1.09 -13.11 -3.88
N ASN A 164 1.29 -14.24 -3.22
CA ASN A 164 0.36 -14.78 -2.22
C ASN A 164 -1.09 -14.99 -2.73
N PHE A 165 -1.31 -15.15 -4.04
CA PHE A 165 -2.58 -15.67 -4.52
C PHE A 165 -2.62 -17.18 -4.31
N THR A 166 -3.44 -17.63 -3.37
CA THR A 166 -3.90 -19.02 -3.37
C THR A 166 -4.90 -19.15 -4.52
N ASP A 167 -4.52 -19.83 -5.60
CA ASP A 167 -5.42 -20.08 -6.72
C ASP A 167 -6.65 -20.85 -6.18
N PHE A 168 -7.83 -20.22 -6.21
CA PHE A 168 -9.07 -20.87 -5.76
C PHE A 168 -9.40 -22.12 -6.59
N ARG A 169 -8.68 -22.38 -7.69
CA ARG A 169 -8.83 -23.59 -8.52
C ARG A 169 -8.33 -24.87 -7.84
N ASP A 170 -7.39 -24.77 -6.90
CA ASP A 170 -6.87 -25.93 -6.15
C ASP A 170 -7.72 -26.26 -4.92
N ALA A 171 -8.70 -25.41 -4.59
CA ALA A 171 -9.73 -25.69 -3.60
C ALA A 171 -10.99 -26.27 -4.28
N ARG A 172 -10.89 -27.52 -4.79
CA ARG A 172 -12.10 -28.32 -5.06
C ARG A 172 -12.39 -29.23 -3.86
N PRO A 173 -13.66 -29.41 -3.46
CA PRO A 173 -14.05 -30.39 -2.46
C PRO A 173 -13.75 -31.83 -2.88
#